data_AF-A0A321L7A5-F1
#
_entry.id   AF-A0A321L7A5-F1
#
_cell.length_a   1.000
_cell.length_b   1.000
_cell.length_c   1.000
_cell.angle_alpha   90.00
_cell.angle_beta   90.00
_cell.angle_gamma   90.00
#
_symmetry.space_group_name_H-M   'P 1'
#
loop_
_entity.id
_entity.type
_entity.pdbx_description
1 polymer ?
#
loop_
_entity_poly.entity_id
_entity_poly.type
_entity_poly.pdbx_seq_one_letter_code
_entity_poly.pdbx_strand_id
1 'polypeptide(L)'
;MPLDHSKATVTISIAGIALSCINKLEGNRFEIGFLRCDRHRPLLDIQEIEFDPKTGESIRSCLIPHSLNLDEDITINAINGGGPQCGSRVSQYVRRAFDRLEDTGDEEDFRWIPDLEGPEFHGHKLTINHRSKLLPTLYLNDGILYTRQKTDEAFARVPVRGRSSKTALGKLAYGINADIICKDGGEVVLSNIARSGAPDGGSRCSVKLPKKERSRYLITIENHCQLADEIEGTDFQLFYEVVKDPAGKEFDLRRVVETGCYAAAKEPPEGRADFTLDGFPQNCLAGYLGETDSLNG
;
A
#
# COMPACT_ATOMS: atom_id res chain seq x y z
N MET A 1 -4.98 -20.28 -7.82
CA MET A 1 -5.50 -19.69 -9.07
C MET A 1 -5.18 -18.21 -9.02
N PRO A 2 -4.62 -17.63 -10.11
CA PRO A 2 -4.31 -16.20 -10.18
C PRO A 2 -5.50 -15.33 -9.80
N LEU A 3 -5.24 -14.13 -9.29
CA LEU A 3 -6.29 -13.17 -9.06
C LEU A 3 -6.89 -12.77 -10.42
N ASP A 4 -8.22 -12.70 -10.49
CA ASP A 4 -8.93 -12.41 -11.74
C ASP A 4 -9.39 -10.95 -11.74
N HIS A 5 -8.50 -10.05 -12.16
CA HIS A 5 -8.79 -8.63 -12.28
C HIS A 5 -9.84 -8.32 -13.34
N SER A 6 -10.20 -9.30 -14.20
CA SER A 6 -11.17 -9.06 -15.27
C SER A 6 -12.57 -8.67 -14.76
N LYS A 7 -12.83 -8.97 -13.49
CA LYS A 7 -14.10 -8.71 -12.81
C LYS A 7 -14.11 -7.43 -11.99
N ALA A 8 -12.98 -6.77 -11.81
CA ALA A 8 -12.90 -5.53 -11.05
C ALA A 8 -13.77 -4.46 -11.72
N THR A 9 -14.61 -3.77 -10.93
CA THR A 9 -15.23 -2.51 -11.37
C THR A 9 -14.20 -1.39 -11.27
N VAL A 10 -13.49 -1.36 -10.16
CA VAL A 10 -12.45 -0.38 -9.84
C VAL A 10 -11.23 -1.12 -9.33
N THR A 11 -10.06 -0.76 -9.84
CA THR A 11 -8.78 -1.09 -9.24
C THR A 11 -8.23 0.19 -8.61
N ILE A 12 -7.88 0.13 -7.34
CA ILE A 12 -7.15 1.19 -6.65
C ILE A 12 -5.69 0.79 -6.64
N SER A 13 -4.80 1.68 -7.09
CA SER A 13 -3.36 1.48 -7.06
C SER A 13 -2.70 2.50 -6.16
N ILE A 14 -1.95 2.03 -5.17
CA ILE A 14 -1.36 2.84 -4.13
C ILE A 14 0.15 2.65 -4.11
N ALA A 15 0.90 3.75 -4.19
CA ALA A 15 2.35 3.72 -4.12
C ALA A 15 2.93 4.93 -3.36
N GLY A 16 4.21 4.83 -3.03
CA GLY A 16 4.94 5.81 -2.23
C GLY A 16 4.81 5.56 -0.73
N ILE A 17 5.16 6.57 0.07
CA ILE A 17 5.20 6.44 1.52
C ILE A 17 3.80 6.53 2.14
N ALA A 18 3.23 5.36 2.43
CA ALA A 18 1.91 5.22 3.03
C ALA A 18 1.96 4.17 4.14
N LEU A 19 1.15 4.37 5.17
CA LEU A 19 0.98 3.43 6.28
C LEU A 19 -0.45 2.90 6.25
N SER A 20 -0.61 1.59 6.37
CA SER A 20 -1.91 0.95 6.23
C SER A 20 -2.20 -0.09 7.31
N CYS A 21 -3.49 -0.30 7.61
CA CYS A 21 -3.95 -1.34 8.52
C CYS A 21 -5.34 -1.85 8.10
N ILE A 22 -5.75 -3.00 8.63
CA ILE A 22 -7.14 -3.49 8.50
C ILE A 22 -7.82 -3.33 9.86
N ASN A 23 -8.78 -2.40 9.92
CA ASN A 23 -9.56 -2.13 11.11
C ASN A 23 -10.61 -3.21 11.35
N LYS A 24 -10.24 -4.20 12.18
CA LYS A 24 -11.10 -5.33 12.55
C LYS A 24 -12.32 -4.91 13.37
N LEU A 25 -12.24 -3.79 14.10
CA LEU A 25 -13.32 -3.27 14.93
C LEU A 25 -14.43 -2.63 14.09
N GLU A 26 -14.07 -2.00 12.97
CA GLU A 26 -15.00 -1.39 12.02
C GLU A 26 -15.25 -2.31 10.79
N GLY A 27 -15.49 -3.59 11.05
CA GLY A 27 -15.95 -4.52 10.02
C GLY A 27 -14.90 -4.91 8.99
N ASN A 28 -13.61 -4.89 9.35
CA ASN A 28 -12.46 -5.10 8.45
C ASN A 28 -12.33 -4.00 7.38
N ARG A 29 -12.56 -2.74 7.75
CA ARG A 29 -12.27 -1.61 6.87
C ARG A 29 -10.76 -1.47 6.68
N PHE A 30 -10.30 -1.33 5.45
CA PHE A 30 -8.90 -1.01 5.18
C PHE A 30 -8.69 0.51 5.30
N GLU A 31 -7.68 0.89 6.07
CA GLU A 31 -7.30 2.28 6.29
C GLU A 31 -5.89 2.48 5.77
N ILE A 32 -5.67 3.54 5.01
CA ILE A 32 -4.35 3.88 4.50
C ILE A 32 -4.12 5.38 4.56
N GLY A 33 -3.11 5.79 5.33
CA GLY A 33 -2.71 7.17 5.50
C GLY A 33 -1.42 7.45 4.77
N PHE A 34 -1.38 8.51 3.97
CA PHE A 34 -0.16 8.95 3.29
C PHE A 34 0.66 9.86 4.17
N LEU A 35 1.96 9.58 4.32
CA LEU A 35 2.82 10.42 5.14
C LEU A 35 3.11 11.73 4.41
N ARG A 36 2.68 12.85 4.98
CA ARG A 36 2.97 14.19 4.48
C ARG A 36 4.22 14.73 5.15
N CYS A 37 5.11 15.24 4.32
CA CYS A 37 6.22 16.08 4.72
C CYS A 37 6.51 17.09 3.61
N ASP A 38 7.50 17.96 3.79
CA ASP A 38 7.81 18.99 2.79
C ASP A 38 8.19 18.39 1.42
N ARG A 39 8.63 17.13 1.39
CA ARG A 39 9.07 16.41 0.19
C ARG A 39 8.00 15.51 -0.43
N HIS A 40 7.02 15.07 0.35
CA HIS A 40 6.06 14.05 -0.06
C HIS A 40 4.65 14.62 -0.07
N ARG A 41 4.03 14.60 -1.25
CA ARG A 41 2.65 15.01 -1.43
C ARG A 41 1.88 13.94 -2.22
N PRO A 42 0.69 13.56 -1.75
CA PRO A 42 -0.16 12.63 -2.48
C PRO A 42 -0.69 13.30 -3.74
N LEU A 43 -0.74 12.53 -4.82
CA LEU A 43 -1.44 12.81 -6.07
C LEU A 43 -2.54 11.76 -6.23
N LEU A 44 -3.66 12.15 -6.85
CA LEU A 44 -4.79 11.28 -7.14
C LEU A 44 -5.21 11.50 -8.57
N ASP A 45 -5.24 10.41 -9.34
CA ASP A 45 -5.81 10.36 -10.68
C ASP A 45 -6.88 9.28 -10.75
N ILE A 46 -7.94 9.57 -11.51
CA ILE A 46 -9.00 8.60 -11.80
C ILE A 46 -9.10 8.45 -13.32
N GLN A 47 -9.00 7.23 -13.82
CA GLN A 47 -9.11 6.90 -15.23
C GLN A 47 -10.28 5.94 -15.46
N GLU A 48 -11.03 6.15 -16.54
CA GLU A 48 -11.90 5.13 -17.12
C GLU A 48 -11.16 4.44 -18.27
N ILE A 49 -11.09 3.11 -18.22
CA ILE A 49 -10.46 2.27 -19.22
C ILE A 49 -11.54 1.43 -19.90
N GLU A 50 -11.72 1.60 -21.21
CA GLU A 50 -12.65 0.85 -22.05
C GLU A 50 -11.93 -0.31 -22.74
N PHE A 51 -12.55 -1.48 -22.78
CA PHE A 51 -11.97 -2.72 -23.28
C PHE A 51 -12.75 -3.29 -24.48
N ASP A 52 -12.03 -3.91 -25.41
CA ASP A 52 -12.61 -4.66 -26.52
C ASP A 52 -13.26 -5.94 -25.97
N PRO A 53 -14.56 -6.19 -26.23
CA PRO A 53 -15.24 -7.36 -25.69
C PRO A 53 -14.76 -8.69 -26.31
N LYS A 54 -14.07 -8.65 -27.46
CA LYS A 54 -13.55 -9.84 -28.15
C LYS A 54 -12.12 -10.17 -27.73
N THR A 55 -11.25 -9.16 -27.64
CA THR A 55 -9.82 -9.38 -27.32
C THR A 55 -9.52 -9.18 -25.84
N GLY A 56 -10.35 -8.42 -25.12
CA GLY A 56 -10.08 -8.01 -23.74
C GLY A 56 -9.01 -6.92 -23.61
N GLU A 57 -8.50 -6.40 -24.74
CA GLU A 57 -7.48 -5.35 -24.76
C GLU A 57 -8.09 -3.97 -24.49
N SER A 58 -7.32 -3.07 -23.91
CA SER A 58 -7.73 -1.68 -23.71
C SER A 58 -7.82 -0.96 -25.07
N ILE A 59 -8.98 -0.39 -25.37
CA ILE A 59 -9.22 0.42 -26.57
C ILE A 59 -8.96 1.90 -26.25
N ARG A 60 -9.35 2.34 -25.05
CA ARG A 60 -9.33 3.76 -24.67
C ARG A 60 -9.11 3.91 -23.18
N SER A 61 -8.34 4.93 -22.81
CA SER A 61 -8.26 5.42 -21.43
C SER A 61 -8.57 6.91 -21.41
N CYS A 62 -9.39 7.38 -20.47
CA CYS A 62 -9.63 8.81 -20.26
C CYS A 62 -9.62 9.18 -18.78
N LEU A 63 -8.98 10.31 -18.46
CA LEU A 63 -9.02 10.89 -17.12
C LEU A 63 -10.43 11.39 -16.81
N ILE A 64 -10.90 11.09 -15.60
CA ILE A 64 -12.15 11.58 -15.04
C ILE A 64 -11.84 12.82 -14.20
N PRO A 65 -12.33 14.01 -14.60
CA PRO A 65 -12.18 15.20 -13.78
C PRO A 65 -12.85 15.02 -12.42
N HIS A 66 -12.16 15.44 -11.36
CA HIS A 66 -12.69 15.43 -10.01
C HIS A 66 -12.24 16.65 -9.22
N SER A 67 -12.96 16.92 -8.13
CA SER A 67 -12.64 17.97 -7.17
C SER A 67 -12.28 17.42 -5.78
N LEU A 68 -11.96 16.12 -5.69
CA LEU A 68 -11.56 15.50 -4.41
C LEU A 68 -10.36 16.23 -3.80
N ASN A 69 -10.49 16.58 -2.52
CA ASN A 69 -9.46 17.29 -1.76
C ASN A 69 -8.53 16.31 -1.06
N LEU A 70 -7.23 16.32 -1.37
CA LEU A 70 -6.23 15.45 -0.71
C LEU A 70 -5.73 16.00 0.65
N ASP A 71 -6.22 17.18 1.06
CA ASP A 71 -6.07 17.68 2.43
C ASP A 71 -7.16 17.16 3.38
N GLU A 72 -8.11 16.38 2.87
CA GLU A 72 -9.19 15.76 3.64
C GLU A 72 -9.14 14.25 3.50
N ASP A 73 -9.69 13.54 4.49
CA ASP A 73 -9.81 12.09 4.38
C ASP A 73 -10.83 11.72 3.29
N ILE A 74 -10.69 10.54 2.70
CA ILE A 74 -11.54 10.09 1.59
C ILE A 74 -12.13 8.71 1.94
N THR A 75 -13.44 8.57 1.83
CA THR A 75 -14.08 7.24 1.81
C THR A 75 -14.21 6.73 0.40
N ILE A 76 -14.04 5.42 0.25
CA ILE A 76 -14.26 4.67 -0.99
C ILE A 76 -15.25 3.55 -0.67
N ASN A 77 -16.48 3.70 -1.15
CA ASN A 77 -17.59 2.82 -0.81
C ASN A 77 -18.16 2.14 -2.07
N ALA A 78 -18.39 0.84 -2.00
CA ALA A 78 -19.10 0.11 -3.04
C ALA A 78 -20.61 0.08 -2.73
N ILE A 79 -21.42 0.72 -3.58
CA ILE A 79 -22.87 0.62 -3.53
C ILE A 79 -23.29 -0.59 -4.37
N ASN A 80 -24.07 -1.50 -3.77
CA ASN A 80 -24.32 -2.83 -4.31
C ASN A 80 -23.03 -3.62 -4.59
N GLY A 81 -22.05 -3.48 -3.67
CA GLY A 81 -20.83 -4.28 -3.64
C GLY A 81 -21.07 -5.76 -3.33
N GLY A 82 -19.99 -6.54 -3.43
CA GLY A 82 -19.99 -7.96 -3.04
C GLY A 82 -20.41 -8.89 -4.16
N GLY A 83 -19.58 -9.01 -5.21
CA GLY A 83 -19.65 -10.17 -6.10
C GLY A 83 -19.50 -11.48 -5.32
N PRO A 84 -19.85 -12.66 -5.88
CA PRO A 84 -19.83 -13.94 -5.14
C PRO A 84 -18.46 -14.32 -4.53
N GLN A 85 -17.37 -13.64 -4.93
CA GLN A 85 -16.03 -13.81 -4.38
C GLN A 85 -15.63 -12.72 -3.36
N CYS A 86 -16.29 -11.55 -3.38
CA CYS A 86 -16.18 -10.54 -2.33
C CYS A 86 -17.31 -10.76 -1.34
N GLY A 87 -17.03 -11.37 -0.18
CA GLY A 87 -17.79 -11.01 1.01
C GLY A 87 -17.79 -9.48 1.15
N SER A 88 -18.82 -8.89 1.76
CA SER A 88 -19.02 -7.43 1.84
C SER A 88 -18.00 -6.71 2.74
N ARG A 89 -16.70 -6.98 2.58
CA ARG A 89 -15.57 -6.60 3.44
C ARG A 89 -14.25 -6.65 2.67
N VAL A 90 -13.24 -6.00 3.22
CA VAL A 90 -11.87 -6.14 2.72
C VAL A 90 -11.30 -7.52 3.05
N SER A 91 -10.52 -8.07 2.12
CA SER A 91 -9.76 -9.31 2.26
C SER A 91 -8.36 -9.14 1.68
N GLN A 92 -7.42 -9.99 2.09
CA GLN A 92 -6.06 -10.02 1.53
C GLN A 92 -5.93 -11.21 0.58
N TYR A 93 -5.31 -11.00 -0.58
CA TYR A 93 -4.92 -12.08 -1.47
C TYR A 93 -3.68 -12.78 -0.93
N VAL A 94 -3.85 -14.02 -0.49
CA VAL A 94 -2.78 -14.81 0.16
C VAL A 94 -2.81 -16.24 -0.38
N ARG A 95 -1.63 -16.81 -0.69
CA ARG A 95 -1.47 -18.19 -1.15
C ARG A 95 -0.66 -19.08 -0.19
N ARG A 96 -0.79 -20.39 -0.30
CA ARG A 96 -0.25 -21.34 0.71
C ARG A 96 1.28 -21.49 0.73
N ALA A 97 1.99 -21.11 -0.32
CA ALA A 97 3.46 -21.08 -0.32
C ALA A 97 3.89 -19.62 -0.41
N PHE A 98 4.67 -19.17 0.58
CA PHE A 98 5.27 -17.85 0.58
C PHE A 98 6.50 -17.85 1.47
N ASP A 99 7.60 -17.39 0.92
CA ASP A 99 8.84 -17.14 1.60
C ASP A 99 9.51 -15.96 0.89
N ARG A 100 9.68 -14.87 1.64
CA ARG A 100 10.18 -13.61 1.10
C ARG A 100 11.67 -13.68 0.75
N LEU A 101 12.44 -14.46 1.51
CA LEU A 101 13.89 -14.62 1.34
C LEU A 101 14.19 -15.53 0.16
N GLU A 102 13.42 -16.61 0.02
CA GLU A 102 13.56 -17.58 -1.08
C GLU A 102 12.82 -17.16 -2.36
N ASP A 103 12.32 -15.92 -2.42
CA ASP A 103 11.53 -15.37 -3.53
C ASP A 103 10.40 -16.32 -3.99
N THR A 104 9.80 -17.02 -3.04
CA THR A 104 8.77 -18.01 -3.31
C THR A 104 7.43 -17.42 -2.96
N GLY A 105 6.49 -17.38 -3.90
CA GLY A 105 5.16 -16.84 -3.67
C GLY A 105 4.52 -16.39 -4.98
N ASP A 106 3.21 -16.15 -4.93
CA ASP A 106 2.53 -15.46 -6.03
C ASP A 106 2.97 -13.99 -6.04
N GLU A 107 3.21 -13.39 -7.21
CA GLU A 107 3.69 -11.99 -7.30
C GLU A 107 2.74 -10.98 -6.66
N GLU A 108 1.45 -11.35 -6.60
CA GLU A 108 0.39 -10.52 -6.04
C GLU A 108 0.12 -10.81 -4.56
N ASP A 109 0.84 -11.76 -3.95
CA ASP A 109 0.62 -12.11 -2.54
C ASP A 109 0.78 -10.87 -1.65
N PHE A 110 -0.23 -10.55 -0.84
CA PHE A 110 -0.25 -9.36 0.00
C PHE A 110 0.94 -9.32 0.98
N ARG A 111 1.52 -10.47 1.33
CA ARG A 111 2.64 -10.55 2.28
C ARG A 111 3.96 -10.03 1.72
N TRP A 112 4.06 -9.63 0.44
CA TRP A 112 5.23 -8.88 -0.03
C TRP A 112 5.31 -7.47 0.58
N ILE A 113 4.18 -6.93 1.07
CA ILE A 113 4.14 -5.63 1.74
C ILE A 113 4.83 -5.75 3.12
N PRO A 114 5.79 -4.87 3.46
CA PRO A 114 6.45 -4.88 4.76
C PRO A 114 5.45 -4.68 5.91
N ASP A 115 5.39 -5.64 6.84
CA ASP A 115 4.62 -5.51 8.09
C ASP A 115 5.54 -5.00 9.20
N LEU A 116 5.38 -3.73 9.57
CA LEU A 116 6.22 -3.10 10.61
C LEU A 116 5.98 -3.72 11.98
N GLU A 117 4.80 -4.25 12.24
CA GLU A 117 4.46 -4.89 13.52
C GLU A 117 4.78 -6.40 13.51
N GLY A 118 5.07 -6.94 12.33
CA GLY A 118 5.46 -8.33 12.13
C GLY A 118 6.83 -8.68 12.73
N PRO A 119 7.15 -9.99 12.81
CA PRO A 119 8.36 -10.51 13.47
C PRO A 119 9.67 -10.08 12.78
N GLU A 120 9.60 -9.72 11.50
CA GLU A 120 10.75 -9.23 10.73
C GLU A 120 11.18 -7.83 11.15
N PHE A 121 10.28 -7.05 11.78
CA PHE A 121 10.54 -5.70 12.26
C PHE A 121 10.45 -5.64 13.78
N HIS A 122 9.30 -5.20 14.32
CA HIS A 122 9.13 -4.97 15.74
C HIS A 122 8.57 -6.17 16.49
N GLY A 123 7.76 -7.00 15.83
CA GLY A 123 7.14 -8.20 16.43
C GLY A 123 6.09 -7.87 17.49
N HIS A 124 5.56 -6.65 17.49
CA HIS A 124 4.50 -6.18 18.39
C HIS A 124 3.86 -4.90 17.84
N LYS A 125 2.71 -4.54 18.42
CA LYS A 125 1.94 -3.35 18.07
C LYS A 125 2.70 -2.05 18.35
N LEU A 126 2.72 -1.16 17.37
CA LEU A 126 3.29 0.18 17.47
C LEU A 126 2.21 1.19 17.89
N THR A 127 2.65 2.33 18.44
CA THR A 127 1.73 3.43 18.80
C THR A 127 1.79 4.54 17.76
N ILE A 128 0.64 5.01 17.27
CA ILE A 128 0.55 6.15 16.35
C ILE A 128 0.48 7.45 17.18
N ASN A 129 1.49 8.31 17.06
CA ASN A 129 1.59 9.56 17.84
C ASN A 129 1.24 10.82 17.03
N HIS A 130 1.51 10.81 15.71
CA HIS A 130 1.36 12.00 14.87
C HIS A 130 0.41 11.73 13.69
N ARG A 131 -0.81 11.31 14.00
CA ARG A 131 -1.87 11.04 13.00
C ARG A 131 -2.09 12.18 12.03
N SER A 132 -1.90 13.44 12.43
CA SER A 132 -2.06 14.60 11.55
C SER A 132 -1.12 14.59 10.34
N LYS A 133 0.00 13.87 10.40
CA LYS A 133 0.93 13.67 9.28
C LYS A 133 0.47 12.58 8.30
N LEU A 134 -0.52 11.76 8.66
CA LEU A 134 -1.14 10.78 7.76
C LEU A 134 -2.35 11.45 7.10
N LEU A 135 -2.16 11.96 5.88
CA LEU A 135 -3.19 12.69 5.14
C LEU A 135 -2.95 12.65 3.61
N PRO A 136 -3.98 12.37 2.79
CA PRO A 136 -5.30 11.94 3.22
C PRO A 136 -5.24 10.55 3.86
N THR A 137 -6.18 10.25 4.75
CA THR A 137 -6.47 8.85 5.08
C THR A 137 -7.58 8.37 4.15
N LEU A 138 -7.34 7.28 3.44
CA LEU A 138 -8.38 6.60 2.68
C LEU A 138 -9.01 5.51 3.52
N TYR A 139 -10.32 5.39 3.40
CA TYR A 139 -11.11 4.35 4.04
C TYR A 139 -11.79 3.51 2.98
N LEU A 140 -11.41 2.24 2.89
CA LEU A 140 -11.94 1.28 1.92
C LEU A 140 -12.70 0.17 2.65
N ASN A 141 -14.00 0.03 2.35
CA ASN A 141 -14.85 -0.96 3.02
C ASN A 141 -14.92 -2.32 2.31
N ASP A 142 -14.68 -2.34 1.00
CA ASP A 142 -14.80 -3.54 0.16
C ASP A 142 -13.57 -3.66 -0.73
N GLY A 143 -13.06 -4.88 -0.89
CA GLY A 143 -12.05 -5.15 -1.91
C GLY A 143 -11.14 -6.32 -1.57
N ILE A 144 -10.37 -6.74 -2.57
CA ILE A 144 -9.30 -7.72 -2.41
C ILE A 144 -7.99 -6.94 -2.50
N LEU A 145 -7.24 -6.89 -1.40
CA LEU A 145 -5.94 -6.24 -1.33
C LEU A 145 -4.86 -7.20 -1.81
N TYR A 146 -3.92 -6.71 -2.60
CA TYR A 146 -2.83 -7.50 -3.15
C TYR A 146 -1.61 -6.62 -3.44
N THR A 147 -0.48 -7.27 -3.70
CA THR A 147 0.75 -6.56 -4.06
C THR A 147 0.65 -6.01 -5.48
N ARG A 148 0.89 -4.70 -5.67
CA ARG A 148 0.88 -4.06 -7.00
C ARG A 148 1.97 -4.61 -7.90
N GLN A 149 3.18 -4.65 -7.35
CA GLN A 149 4.38 -5.07 -8.03
C GLN A 149 5.42 -5.45 -6.97
N LYS A 150 6.09 -6.58 -7.19
CA LYS A 150 7.22 -7.03 -6.37
C LYS A 150 8.52 -6.37 -6.87
N THR A 151 9.44 -6.07 -5.96
CA THR A 151 10.76 -5.54 -6.30
C THR A 151 11.61 -6.59 -7.01
N ASP A 152 12.46 -6.15 -7.93
CA ASP A 152 13.46 -7.05 -8.53
C ASP A 152 14.65 -7.27 -7.59
N GLU A 153 14.94 -6.28 -6.74
CA GLU A 153 16.04 -6.35 -5.78
C GLU A 153 15.61 -6.84 -4.40
N ALA A 154 16.57 -7.41 -3.69
CA ALA A 154 16.42 -7.79 -2.29
C ALA A 154 16.77 -6.65 -1.34
N PHE A 155 16.11 -6.62 -0.19
CA PHE A 155 16.27 -5.63 0.85
C PHE A 155 16.66 -6.28 2.16
N ALA A 156 17.24 -5.47 3.04
CA ALA A 156 17.48 -5.78 4.44
C ALA A 156 17.01 -4.63 5.31
N ARG A 157 16.51 -4.93 6.51
CA ARG A 157 16.36 -3.91 7.54
C ARG A 157 17.70 -3.62 8.20
N VAL A 158 17.91 -2.36 8.55
CA VAL A 158 19.11 -1.90 9.25
C VAL A 158 18.67 -1.11 10.48
N PRO A 159 19.21 -1.37 11.68
CA PRO A 159 18.91 -0.56 12.85
C PRO A 159 19.45 0.86 12.67
N VAL A 160 18.56 1.85 12.84
CA VAL A 160 18.94 3.27 12.97
C VAL A 160 19.10 3.61 14.44
N ARG A 161 18.18 3.11 15.27
CA ARG A 161 18.16 3.30 16.71
C ARG A 161 17.82 2.01 17.42
N GLY A 162 18.43 1.82 18.60
CA GLY A 162 18.29 0.60 19.40
C GLY A 162 19.34 -0.46 19.04
N ARG A 163 19.52 -1.44 19.93
CA ARG A 163 20.43 -2.57 19.71
C ARG A 163 19.67 -3.67 18.99
N SER A 164 19.90 -3.81 17.69
CA SER A 164 19.36 -4.91 16.88
C SER A 164 20.39 -5.26 15.79
N SER A 165 20.35 -6.47 15.27
CA SER A 165 21.16 -6.86 14.11
C SER A 165 20.48 -6.41 12.82
N LYS A 166 21.27 -6.30 11.75
CA LYS A 166 20.72 -6.23 10.40
C LYS A 166 19.99 -7.55 10.10
N THR A 167 18.92 -7.52 9.33
CA THR A 167 18.17 -8.73 8.94
C THR A 167 17.82 -8.63 7.47
N ALA A 168 18.18 -9.66 6.70
CA ALA A 168 17.72 -9.78 5.32
C ALA A 168 16.19 -9.92 5.31
N LEU A 169 15.53 -9.26 4.37
CA LEU A 169 14.09 -9.35 4.16
C LEU A 169 13.76 -10.02 2.83
N GLY A 170 14.66 -9.99 1.85
CA GLY A 170 14.36 -10.47 0.50
C GLY A 170 13.62 -9.40 -0.30
N LYS A 171 12.78 -9.81 -1.24
CA LYS A 171 12.02 -8.88 -2.10
C LYS A 171 10.82 -8.28 -1.37
N LEU A 172 10.41 -7.08 -1.77
CA LEU A 172 9.31 -6.33 -1.14
C LEU A 172 8.27 -5.92 -2.18
N ALA A 173 7.15 -5.36 -1.74
CA ALA A 173 6.17 -4.72 -2.62
C ALA A 173 6.54 -3.24 -2.88
N TYR A 174 6.44 -2.79 -4.13
CA TYR A 174 6.47 -1.37 -4.50
C TYR A 174 5.18 -0.62 -4.18
N GLY A 175 4.09 -1.34 -3.94
CA GLY A 175 2.78 -0.74 -3.69
C GLY A 175 1.71 -1.77 -3.39
N ILE A 176 0.53 -1.24 -3.09
CA ILE A 176 -0.66 -2.00 -2.74
C ILE A 176 -1.71 -1.74 -3.82
N ASN A 177 -2.32 -2.78 -4.35
CA ASN A 177 -3.53 -2.65 -5.15
C ASN A 177 -4.74 -3.17 -4.36
N ALA A 178 -5.92 -2.67 -4.72
CA ALA A 178 -7.19 -3.15 -4.23
C ALA A 178 -8.21 -3.25 -5.37
N ASP A 179 -8.76 -4.44 -5.59
CA ASP A 179 -9.83 -4.64 -6.56
C ASP A 179 -11.20 -4.62 -5.88
N ILE A 180 -12.09 -3.75 -6.35
CA ILE A 180 -13.48 -3.64 -5.92
C ILE A 180 -14.39 -4.19 -7.01
N ILE A 181 -15.25 -5.15 -6.65
CA ILE A 181 -16.20 -5.79 -7.56
C ILE A 181 -17.63 -5.39 -7.19
N CYS A 182 -18.33 -4.73 -8.11
CA CYS A 182 -19.75 -4.37 -7.96
C CYS A 182 -20.66 -5.35 -8.71
N LYS A 183 -21.89 -5.52 -8.22
CA LYS A 183 -22.97 -6.17 -8.98
C LYS A 183 -23.49 -5.24 -10.08
N ASP A 184 -24.32 -5.78 -10.97
CA ASP A 184 -24.95 -4.98 -12.03
C ASP A 184 -25.84 -3.89 -11.41
N GLY A 185 -25.75 -2.68 -11.95
CA GLY A 185 -26.36 -1.48 -11.36
C GLY A 185 -25.66 -0.95 -10.10
N GLY A 186 -24.52 -1.51 -9.70
CA GLY A 186 -23.68 -1.00 -8.63
C GLY A 186 -22.72 0.11 -9.08
N GLU A 187 -22.17 0.83 -8.11
CA GLU A 187 -21.20 1.90 -8.33
C GLU A 187 -20.18 1.96 -7.19
N VAL A 188 -19.00 2.52 -7.46
CA VAL A 188 -18.05 2.92 -6.42
C VAL A 188 -18.14 4.43 -6.24
N VAL A 189 -18.23 4.88 -4.99
CA VAL A 189 -18.33 6.30 -4.66
C VAL A 189 -17.12 6.70 -3.82
N LEU A 190 -16.40 7.70 -4.31
CA LEU A 190 -15.35 8.39 -3.58
C LEU A 190 -15.94 9.66 -2.99
N SER A 191 -15.68 9.94 -1.72
CA SER A 191 -16.20 11.15 -1.07
C SER A 191 -15.24 11.65 0.00
N ASN A 192 -14.98 12.97 -0.03
CA ASN A 192 -14.27 13.61 1.06
C ASN A 192 -15.10 13.55 2.36
N ILE A 193 -14.41 13.40 3.48
CA ILE A 193 -15.01 13.45 4.81
C ILE A 193 -14.35 14.59 5.57
N ALA A 194 -15.17 15.52 6.04
CA ALA A 194 -14.72 16.57 6.91
C ALA A 194 -14.17 15.94 8.21
N ARG A 195 -12.97 16.35 8.63
CA ARG A 195 -12.45 15.97 9.95
C ARG A 195 -13.38 16.51 11.02
N SER A 196 -13.63 15.70 12.05
CA SER A 196 -14.43 16.11 13.22
C SER A 196 -13.94 17.46 13.75
N GLY A 197 -14.80 18.48 13.70
CA GLY A 197 -14.49 19.85 14.12
C GLY A 197 -14.34 20.87 12.99
N ALA A 198 -14.35 20.45 11.72
CA ALA A 198 -14.53 21.39 10.61
C ALA A 198 -15.98 21.92 10.62
N PRO A 199 -16.22 23.22 10.42
CA PRO A 199 -17.56 23.79 10.40
C PRO A 199 -18.39 23.12 9.29
N ASP A 200 -19.38 22.32 9.69
CA ASP A 200 -20.34 21.67 8.80
C ASP A 200 -21.01 22.73 7.91
N GLY A 201 -20.84 22.61 6.60
CA GLY A 201 -21.56 23.49 5.67
C GLY A 201 -21.13 23.42 4.20
N GLY A 202 -19.95 22.90 3.89
CA GLY A 202 -19.51 22.73 2.50
C GLY A 202 -20.13 21.51 1.82
N SER A 203 -20.56 21.67 0.57
CA SER A 203 -20.82 20.52 -0.32
C SER A 203 -19.53 19.71 -0.42
N ARG A 204 -19.54 18.47 0.08
CA ARG A 204 -18.37 17.59 0.04
C ARG A 204 -18.17 17.10 -1.39
N CYS A 205 -16.94 17.19 -1.88
CA CYS A 205 -16.60 16.70 -3.20
C CYS A 205 -16.77 15.18 -3.24
N SER A 206 -17.42 14.69 -4.30
CA SER A 206 -17.63 13.26 -4.52
C SER A 206 -17.52 12.92 -6.00
N VAL A 207 -17.12 11.68 -6.27
CA VAL A 207 -17.01 11.12 -7.62
C VAL A 207 -17.69 9.77 -7.61
N LYS A 208 -18.54 9.52 -8.61
CA LYS A 208 -19.25 8.26 -8.79
C LYS A 208 -18.70 7.51 -9.98
N LEU A 209 -18.41 6.24 -9.79
CA LEU A 209 -17.81 5.35 -10.77
C LEU A 209 -18.77 4.17 -11.00
N PRO A 210 -19.78 4.33 -11.88
CA PRO A 210 -20.79 3.31 -12.11
C PRO A 210 -20.20 2.11 -12.85
N LYS A 211 -20.60 0.90 -12.48
CA LYS A 211 -20.20 -0.31 -13.20
C LYS A 211 -20.71 -0.26 -14.65
N LYS A 212 -19.81 -0.53 -15.61
CA LYS A 212 -20.11 -0.63 -17.03
C LYS A 212 -19.61 -1.97 -17.55
N GLU A 213 -20.30 -2.56 -18.53
CA GLU A 213 -19.95 -3.89 -19.06
C GLU A 213 -18.57 -3.93 -19.73
N ARG A 214 -18.13 -2.81 -20.31
CA ARG A 214 -16.90 -2.72 -21.11
C ARG A 214 -15.90 -1.71 -20.59
N SER A 215 -16.13 -1.18 -19.38
CA SER A 215 -15.20 -0.25 -18.76
C SER A 215 -14.87 -0.69 -17.35
N ARG A 216 -13.66 -0.34 -16.92
CA ARG A 216 -13.24 -0.36 -15.52
C ARG A 216 -12.60 0.96 -15.17
N TYR A 217 -12.50 1.24 -13.89
CA TYR A 217 -11.79 2.44 -13.43
C TYR A 217 -10.48 2.07 -12.76
N LEU A 218 -9.46 2.88 -13.00
CA LEU A 218 -8.20 2.84 -12.28
C LEU A 218 -8.10 4.11 -11.44
N ILE A 219 -7.97 3.95 -10.14
CA ILE A 219 -7.73 5.04 -9.19
C ILE A 219 -6.28 4.93 -8.76
N THR A 220 -5.44 5.86 -9.16
CA THR A 220 -4.02 5.87 -8.83
C THR A 220 -3.77 6.92 -7.77
N ILE A 221 -3.18 6.51 -6.64
CA ILE A 221 -2.82 7.39 -5.54
C ILE A 221 -1.36 7.18 -5.20
N GLU A 222 -0.54 8.19 -5.48
CA GLU A 222 0.90 8.10 -5.36
C GLU A 222 1.41 9.23 -4.46
N ASN A 223 2.20 8.86 -3.44
CA ASN A 223 2.86 9.84 -2.59
C ASN A 223 4.29 10.08 -3.08
N HIS A 224 4.40 11.00 -4.04
CA HIS A 224 5.63 11.24 -4.80
C HIS A 224 6.64 12.07 -4.00
N CYS A 225 7.91 11.64 -4.00
CA CYS A 225 9.02 12.42 -3.47
C CYS A 225 9.43 13.49 -4.48
N GLN A 226 9.34 14.76 -4.13
CA GLN A 226 9.71 15.87 -5.02
C GLN A 226 11.22 16.08 -5.14
N LEU A 227 12.01 15.53 -4.21
CA LEU A 227 13.46 15.73 -4.10
C LEU A 227 14.22 14.39 -4.05
N ALA A 228 13.80 13.41 -4.86
CA ALA A 228 14.38 12.07 -4.83
C ALA A 228 15.91 12.08 -5.06
N ASP A 229 16.41 12.97 -5.91
CA ASP A 229 17.82 13.03 -6.33
C ASP A 229 18.76 13.68 -5.31
N GLU A 230 18.25 14.34 -4.28
CA GLU A 230 19.06 15.22 -3.41
C GLU A 230 19.49 14.58 -2.08
N ILE A 231 19.05 13.35 -1.78
CA ILE A 231 19.08 12.82 -0.41
C ILE A 231 19.77 11.47 -0.33
N GLU A 232 20.70 11.37 0.62
CA GLU A 232 21.32 10.12 1.00
C GLU A 232 20.40 9.34 1.95
N GLY A 233 20.03 8.11 1.58
CA GLY A 233 19.24 7.19 2.41
C GLY A 233 17.86 6.92 1.85
N THR A 234 16.97 6.38 2.69
CA THR A 234 15.61 6.02 2.29
C THR A 234 14.58 6.78 3.10
N ASP A 235 13.41 6.99 2.49
CA ASP A 235 12.29 7.64 3.15
C ASP A 235 11.58 6.72 4.16
N PHE A 236 12.01 5.47 4.28
CA PHE A 236 11.43 4.51 5.23
C PHE A 236 11.52 4.98 6.69
N GLN A 237 12.58 5.72 7.04
CA GLN A 237 12.74 6.26 8.39
C GLN A 237 11.63 7.25 8.78
N LEU A 238 10.98 7.89 7.80
CA LEU A 238 9.90 8.83 8.06
C LEU A 238 8.70 8.16 8.75
N PHE A 239 8.52 6.83 8.62
CA PHE A 239 7.48 6.13 9.38
C PHE A 239 7.62 6.35 10.89
N TYR A 240 8.85 6.46 11.41
CA TYR A 240 9.08 6.70 12.84
C TYR A 240 8.77 8.13 13.30
N GLU A 241 8.43 9.03 12.38
CA GLU A 241 7.82 10.32 12.73
C GLU A 241 6.33 10.19 13.09
N VAL A 242 5.68 9.09 12.72
CA VAL A 242 4.24 8.87 12.94
C VAL A 242 3.96 7.70 13.87
N VAL A 243 4.77 6.65 13.82
CA VAL A 243 4.71 5.51 14.73
C VAL A 243 5.83 5.53 15.75
N LYS A 244 5.59 4.93 16.91
CA LYS A 244 6.58 4.80 17.98
C LYS A 244 6.61 3.37 18.51
N ASP A 245 7.81 2.83 18.56
CA ASP A 245 8.17 1.63 19.28
C ASP A 245 8.33 1.94 20.78
N PRO A 246 7.69 1.18 21.69
CA PRO A 246 7.87 1.33 23.14
C PRO A 246 9.32 1.21 23.62
N ALA A 247 10.16 0.42 22.93
CA ALA A 247 11.59 0.27 23.23
C ALA A 247 12.46 1.31 22.50
N GLY A 248 11.87 2.24 21.73
CA GLY A 248 12.57 3.27 20.97
C GLY A 248 13.43 2.73 19.82
N LYS A 249 13.10 1.56 19.27
CA LYS A 249 13.75 0.99 18.10
C LYS A 249 13.27 1.68 16.82
N GLU A 250 14.20 1.93 15.92
CA GLU A 250 13.94 2.52 14.61
C GLU A 250 14.77 1.77 13.57
N PHE A 251 14.20 1.54 12.40
CA PHE A 251 14.83 0.78 11.32
C PHE A 251 14.82 1.58 10.01
N ASP A 252 15.77 1.27 9.14
CA ASP A 252 15.82 1.71 7.76
C ASP A 252 15.75 0.49 6.84
N LEU A 253 15.34 0.67 5.59
CA LEU A 253 15.44 -0.35 4.56
C LEU A 253 16.64 -0.07 3.67
N ARG A 254 17.44 -1.08 3.36
CA ARG A 254 18.58 -0.93 2.45
C ARG A 254 18.59 -2.04 1.43
N ARG A 255 18.86 -1.69 0.18
CA ARG A 255 19.06 -2.65 -0.90
C ARG A 255 20.29 -3.50 -0.60
N VAL A 256 20.16 -4.80 -0.78
CA VAL A 256 21.28 -5.75 -0.73
C VAL A 256 21.98 -5.73 -2.08
N VAL A 257 23.29 -5.49 -2.07
CA VAL A 257 24.13 -5.55 -3.25
C VAL A 257 24.87 -6.87 -3.22
N GLU A 258 24.69 -7.71 -4.23
CA GLU A 258 25.51 -8.90 -4.40
C GLU A 258 26.93 -8.47 -4.75
N THR A 259 27.87 -8.63 -3.82
CA THR A 259 29.29 -8.43 -4.11
C THR A 259 29.75 -9.60 -4.97
N GLY A 260 29.91 -9.36 -6.27
CA GLY A 260 30.36 -10.34 -7.24
C GLY A 260 31.71 -10.93 -6.85
N CYS A 261 31.70 -12.16 -6.33
CA CYS A 261 32.82 -13.12 -6.37
C CYS A 261 32.44 -14.55 -5.98
N TYR A 262 31.24 -14.82 -5.44
CA TYR A 262 30.79 -16.18 -5.15
C TYR A 262 29.63 -16.59 -6.06
N ALA A 263 29.97 -16.88 -7.31
CA ALA A 263 29.11 -17.60 -8.24
C ALA A 263 28.95 -19.05 -7.76
N ALA A 264 28.01 -19.30 -6.85
CA ALA A 264 27.31 -20.57 -6.69
C ALA A 264 26.04 -20.33 -5.85
N ALA A 265 24.94 -20.09 -6.56
CA ALA A 265 23.60 -20.16 -6.02
C ALA A 265 23.35 -21.51 -5.35
N LYS A 266 22.93 -21.52 -4.08
CA LYS A 266 22.08 -22.55 -3.44
C LYS A 266 21.86 -22.41 -1.92
N GLU A 267 22.53 -21.50 -1.24
CA GLU A 267 22.30 -21.31 0.21
C GLU A 267 21.42 -20.09 0.48
N PRO A 268 20.33 -20.27 1.26
CA PRO A 268 19.52 -19.17 1.77
C PRO A 268 20.39 -18.09 2.43
N PRO A 269 20.06 -16.80 2.27
CA PRO A 269 20.74 -15.72 2.97
C PRO A 269 20.55 -15.73 4.50
N GLU A 270 19.76 -16.65 5.05
CA GLU A 270 19.59 -16.83 6.50
C GLU A 270 20.93 -17.18 7.18
N GLY A 271 21.48 -16.22 7.93
CA GLY A 271 22.72 -16.39 8.71
C GLY A 271 23.98 -15.82 8.06
N ARG A 272 23.90 -15.26 6.85
CA ARG A 272 25.02 -14.54 6.23
C ARG A 272 25.20 -13.17 6.89
N ALA A 273 26.23 -13.06 7.74
CA ALA A 273 26.65 -11.81 8.35
C ALA A 273 27.32 -10.84 7.34
N ASP A 274 27.47 -11.27 6.08
CA ASP A 274 28.37 -10.73 5.07
C ASP A 274 27.66 -10.24 3.80
N PHE A 275 26.42 -9.74 3.89
CA PHE A 275 25.83 -9.00 2.77
C PHE A 275 26.27 -7.53 2.77
N THR A 276 26.60 -7.03 1.58
CA THR A 276 26.88 -5.62 1.36
C THR A 276 25.59 -4.85 1.12
N LEU A 277 25.53 -3.65 1.70
CA LEU A 277 24.39 -2.74 1.54
C LEU A 277 24.74 -1.67 0.53
N ASP A 278 23.75 -1.30 -0.27
CA ASP A 278 23.87 -0.10 -1.08
C ASP A 278 23.95 1.14 -0.19
N GLY A 279 24.81 2.08 -0.56
CA GLY A 279 24.91 3.38 0.09
C GLY A 279 23.67 4.23 -0.11
N PHE A 280 22.95 4.07 -1.23
CA PHE A 280 21.95 5.04 -1.68
C PHE A 280 20.68 4.43 -2.32
N PRO A 281 19.87 3.63 -1.60
CA PRO A 281 18.62 3.15 -2.18
C PRO A 281 17.53 4.24 -2.11
N GLN A 282 17.22 4.88 -3.23
CA GLN A 282 16.04 5.74 -3.35
C GLN A 282 14.80 4.87 -3.49
N ASN A 283 14.11 4.52 -2.40
CA ASN A 283 12.85 3.79 -2.47
C ASN A 283 11.83 4.35 -1.48
N CYS A 284 10.68 4.78 -2.01
CA CYS A 284 9.49 5.13 -1.23
C CYS A 284 8.57 3.90 -1.18
N LEU A 285 8.66 3.10 -0.13
CA LEU A 285 7.86 1.88 0.03
C LEU A 285 6.73 2.09 1.03
N ALA A 286 5.58 1.47 0.76
CA ALA A 286 4.46 1.43 1.69
C ALA A 286 4.75 0.47 2.86
N GLY A 287 4.18 0.79 4.02
CA GLY A 287 4.22 -0.05 5.23
C GLY A 287 2.83 -0.51 5.65
N TYR A 288 2.77 -1.68 6.28
CA TYR A 288 1.57 -2.26 6.86
C TYR A 288 1.73 -2.43 8.38
N LEU A 289 0.62 -2.29 9.11
CA LEU A 289 0.50 -2.51 10.55
C LEU A 289 -0.48 -3.66 10.80
N GLY A 290 0.04 -4.87 11.03
CA GLY A 290 -0.79 -6.08 11.18
C GLY A 290 -1.60 -6.19 12.47
N GLU A 291 -1.18 -5.52 13.53
CA GLU A 291 -1.74 -5.57 14.89
C GLU A 291 -2.47 -4.27 15.29
N THR A 292 -2.24 -3.17 14.57
CA THR A 292 -2.96 -1.91 14.79
C THR A 292 -4.40 -1.98 14.29
N ASP A 293 -5.34 -1.65 15.18
CA ASP A 293 -6.78 -1.72 14.91
C ASP A 293 -7.31 -0.52 14.12
N SER A 294 -6.65 0.64 14.17
CA SER A 294 -7.03 1.81 13.36
C SER A 294 -5.88 2.81 13.29
N LEU A 295 -5.77 3.52 12.17
CA LEU A 295 -4.88 4.68 12.06
C LEU A 295 -5.41 5.89 12.85
N ASN A 296 -6.65 5.80 13.34
CA ASN A 296 -7.38 6.92 13.88
C ASN A 296 -7.42 7.00 15.41
N GLY A 297 -7.11 5.91 16.10
CA GLY A 297 -7.18 5.81 17.57
C GLY A 297 -8.58 5.58 18.10
#